data_AF-A0A4P9WMW1-F1
#
_entry.id   AF-A0A4P9WMW1-F1
#
_cell.length_a   1.000
_cell.length_b   1.000
_cell.length_c   1.000
_cell.angle_alpha   90.00
_cell.angle_beta   90.00
_cell.angle_gamma   90.00
#
_symmetry.space_group_name_H-M   'P 1'
#
loop_
_entity.id
_entity.type
_entity.pdbx_description
1 polymer ?
#
loop_
_entity_poly.entity_id
_entity_poly.type
_entity_poly.pdbx_seq_one_letter_code
_entity_poly.pdbx_strand_id
1 'polypeptide(L)'
;MCTAHLPNRRPPSSPLAKPARLFLQQRHDEARALCRRILADAAPGSADCVAAVLLLMRIAGERRDDDGEGGREEWDWAVARWGGVAGLPVEVFVSGIHLHIKKRRHALCKPLIEAWLASQTDAFFEAVALGRATDPARASYERVVELYVLHVLPGLGEWRSAGEFLEFNDVLDAEKRRVLSKHLETLKRKHDAPAVPAPSPAEAAPAPLLPQPAQSPETPHTAPAPSATPAPERTPPPSASPTPATAATITVPATPKPQTVARRQPATIWPELLRRASPVLLLLVILGLVLRRRRDSVLAQMIAAMWAKIVATVQMGMNTHTI
;
A
#
# COMPACT_ATOMS: atom_id res chain seq x y z
N MET A 1 45.00 -40.51 3.09
CA MET A 1 43.64 -39.97 3.04
C MET A 1 43.73 -38.50 2.63
N CYS A 2 43.42 -38.18 1.37
CA CYS A 2 43.48 -36.81 0.84
C CYS A 2 42.13 -36.13 1.06
N THR A 3 42.06 -35.17 1.98
CA THR A 3 40.92 -34.27 2.15
C THR A 3 40.90 -33.27 1.00
N ALA A 4 40.02 -33.51 0.02
CA ALA A 4 39.78 -32.57 -1.07
C ALA A 4 39.16 -31.28 -0.51
N HIS A 5 39.92 -30.19 -0.56
CA HIS A 5 39.48 -28.87 -0.12
C HIS A 5 38.51 -28.30 -1.16
N LEU A 6 37.19 -28.41 -0.90
CA LEU A 6 36.18 -27.83 -1.79
C LEU A 6 36.31 -26.29 -1.76
N PRO A 7 36.48 -25.64 -2.92
CA PRO A 7 36.60 -24.19 -2.97
C PRO A 7 35.32 -23.55 -2.45
N ASN A 8 35.49 -22.67 -1.46
CA ASN A 8 34.42 -21.90 -0.83
C ASN A 8 33.82 -20.92 -1.85
N ARG A 9 32.90 -21.41 -2.70
CA ARG A 9 32.13 -20.57 -3.62
C ARG A 9 31.11 -19.79 -2.79
N ARG A 10 31.43 -18.52 -2.53
CA ARG A 10 30.43 -17.59 -2.01
C ARG A 10 29.25 -17.56 -2.98
N PRO A 11 28.00 -17.69 -2.49
CA PRO A 11 26.84 -17.58 -3.36
C PRO A 11 26.87 -16.21 -4.06
N PRO A 12 26.47 -16.14 -5.34
CA PRO A 12 26.41 -14.88 -6.06
C PRO A 12 25.55 -13.91 -5.26
N SER A 13 26.09 -12.73 -4.94
CA SER A 13 25.34 -11.70 -4.24
C SER A 13 24.14 -11.30 -5.08
N SER A 14 22.93 -11.37 -4.51
CA SER A 14 21.71 -10.92 -5.19
C SER A 14 21.92 -9.51 -5.75
N PRO A 15 21.50 -9.22 -7.00
CA PRO A 15 21.64 -7.91 -7.61
C PRO A 15 21.00 -6.80 -6.77
N LEU A 16 20.03 -7.16 -5.92
CA LEU A 16 19.31 -6.25 -5.02
C LEU A 16 20.03 -5.94 -3.71
N ALA A 17 21.12 -6.61 -3.38
CA ALA A 17 21.84 -6.38 -2.13
C ALA A 17 22.33 -4.94 -1.99
N LYS A 18 22.84 -4.35 -3.08
CA LYS A 18 23.35 -2.97 -3.11
C LYS A 18 22.22 -1.92 -2.96
N PRO A 19 21.16 -1.91 -3.78
CA PRO A 19 20.08 -0.94 -3.61
C PRO A 19 19.37 -1.09 -2.26
N ALA A 20 19.20 -2.31 -1.74
CA ALA A 20 18.62 -2.52 -0.41
C ALA A 20 19.49 -1.90 0.70
N ARG A 21 20.82 -2.02 0.61
CA ARG A 21 21.74 -1.35 1.55
C ARG A 21 21.64 0.17 1.47
N LEU A 22 21.58 0.74 0.27
CA LEU A 22 21.42 2.19 0.08
C LEU A 22 20.08 2.69 0.64
N PHE A 23 19.01 1.92 0.46
CA PHE A 23 17.70 2.22 1.06
C PHE A 23 17.79 2.27 2.60
N LEU A 24 18.46 1.29 3.23
CA LEU A 24 18.67 1.30 4.69
C LEU A 24 19.54 2.47 5.17
N GLN A 25 20.42 2.98 4.32
CA GLN A 25 21.24 4.17 4.57
C GLN A 25 20.49 5.48 4.29
N GLN A 26 19.18 5.44 3.99
CA GLN A 26 18.34 6.58 3.62
C GLN A 26 18.80 7.31 2.34
N ARG A 27 19.63 6.67 1.50
CA ARG A 27 20.08 7.20 0.21
C ARG A 27 19.09 6.80 -0.88
N HIS A 28 17.87 7.33 -0.77
CA HIS A 28 16.71 6.89 -1.56
C HIS A 28 16.89 7.10 -3.07
N ASP A 29 17.47 8.23 -3.51
CA ASP A 29 17.61 8.53 -4.94
C ASP A 29 18.63 7.61 -5.62
N GLU A 30 19.73 7.28 -4.93
CA GLU A 30 20.72 6.32 -5.45
C GLU A 30 20.16 4.90 -5.48
N ALA A 31 19.43 4.51 -4.43
CA ALA A 31 18.74 3.22 -4.40
C ALA A 31 17.72 3.12 -5.55
N ARG A 32 16.94 4.19 -5.80
CA ARG A 32 15.97 4.30 -6.91
C ARG A 32 16.68 4.15 -8.26
N ALA A 33 17.77 4.88 -8.47
CA ALA A 33 18.53 4.83 -9.72
C ALA A 33 19.09 3.41 -9.99
N LEU A 34 19.62 2.73 -8.97
CA LEU A 34 20.08 1.36 -9.12
C LEU A 34 18.94 0.38 -9.40
N CYS A 35 17.79 0.51 -8.72
CA CYS A 35 16.62 -0.32 -9.01
C CYS A 35 16.16 -0.15 -10.46
N ARG A 36 16.11 1.09 -10.98
CA ARG A 36 15.75 1.34 -12.39
C ARG A 36 16.71 0.69 -13.37
N ARG A 37 18.02 0.69 -13.09
CA ARG A 37 19.01 0.00 -13.92
C ARG A 37 18.80 -1.51 -13.91
N ILE A 38 18.62 -2.11 -12.73
CA ILE A 38 18.31 -3.55 -12.61
C ILE A 38 17.03 -3.91 -13.38
N LEU A 39 16.01 -3.06 -13.30
CA LEU A 39 14.74 -3.27 -14.00
C LEU A 39 14.82 -3.13 -15.52
N ALA A 40 15.77 -2.34 -16.03
CA ALA A 40 16.02 -2.23 -17.47
C ALA A 40 16.58 -3.54 -18.04
N ASP A 41 17.42 -4.22 -17.26
CA ASP A 41 18.07 -5.48 -17.68
C ASP A 41 17.20 -6.72 -17.37
N ALA A 42 16.28 -6.62 -16.41
CA ALA A 42 15.48 -7.76 -15.95
C ALA A 42 14.29 -8.05 -16.88
N ALA A 43 14.11 -9.34 -17.22
CA ALA A 43 12.91 -9.81 -17.91
C ALA A 43 11.64 -9.56 -17.08
N PRO A 44 10.52 -9.12 -17.70
CA PRO A 44 9.28 -8.90 -16.97
C PRO A 44 8.78 -10.21 -16.35
N GLY A 45 8.37 -10.16 -15.09
CA GLY A 45 7.93 -11.32 -14.31
C GLY A 45 9.04 -12.19 -13.72
N SER A 46 10.32 -11.89 -13.97
CA SER A 46 11.41 -12.57 -13.23
C SER A 46 11.36 -12.23 -11.74
N ALA A 47 11.86 -13.13 -10.89
CA ALA A 47 11.89 -12.89 -9.45
C ALA A 47 12.68 -11.62 -9.09
N ASP A 48 13.80 -11.37 -9.79
CA ASP A 48 14.60 -10.15 -9.62
C ASP A 48 13.82 -8.90 -10.06
N CYS A 49 13.03 -8.98 -11.14
CA CYS A 49 12.18 -7.88 -11.58
C CYS A 49 11.12 -7.55 -10.52
N VAL A 50 10.38 -8.56 -10.04
CA VAL A 50 9.35 -8.38 -9.00
C VAL A 50 9.97 -7.78 -7.74
N ALA A 51 11.07 -8.35 -7.25
CA ALA A 51 11.72 -7.86 -6.04
C ALA A 51 12.30 -6.43 -6.21
N ALA A 52 12.82 -6.09 -7.39
CA ALA A 52 13.27 -4.74 -7.72
C ALA A 52 12.11 -3.74 -7.73
N VAL A 53 10.96 -4.09 -8.30
CA VAL A 53 9.76 -3.23 -8.28
C VAL A 53 9.22 -3.05 -6.86
N LEU A 54 9.15 -4.11 -6.06
CA LEU A 54 8.72 -4.02 -4.66
C LEU A 54 9.62 -3.05 -3.86
N LEU A 55 10.94 -3.16 -4.04
CA LEU A 55 11.89 -2.23 -3.42
C LEU A 55 11.70 -0.80 -3.94
N LEU A 56 11.47 -0.63 -5.25
CA LEU A 56 11.22 0.66 -5.86
C LEU A 56 9.95 1.34 -5.30
N MET A 57 8.84 0.60 -5.14
CA MET A 57 7.61 1.12 -4.53
C MET A 57 7.83 1.54 -3.08
N ARG A 58 8.62 0.76 -2.34
CA ARG A 58 8.97 1.10 -0.95
C ARG A 58 9.83 2.36 -0.87
N ILE A 59 10.84 2.49 -1.75
CA ILE A 59 11.67 3.69 -1.85
C ILE A 59 10.79 4.90 -2.17
N ALA A 60 9.90 4.80 -3.16
CA ALA A 60 8.97 5.87 -3.53
C ALA A 60 8.05 6.29 -2.37
N GLY A 61 7.67 5.34 -1.51
CA GLY A 61 6.87 5.62 -0.32
C GLY A 61 7.63 6.42 0.75
N GLU A 62 8.96 6.26 0.86
CA GLU A 62 9.79 6.97 1.86
C GLU A 62 10.39 8.29 1.34
N ARG A 63 10.33 8.56 0.04
CA ARG A 63 10.80 9.82 -0.52
C ARG A 63 9.89 10.97 -0.06
N ARG A 64 10.52 12.03 0.44
CA ARG A 64 9.90 13.33 0.63
C ARG A 64 9.87 13.98 -0.74
N ASP A 65 8.71 13.95 -1.36
CA ASP A 65 8.48 14.64 -2.63
C ASP A 65 7.63 15.86 -2.28
N ASP A 66 8.15 17.05 -2.55
CA ASP A 66 7.50 18.33 -2.21
C ASP A 66 6.24 18.58 -3.05
N ASP A 67 6.16 17.94 -4.21
CA ASP A 67 5.06 18.06 -5.17
C ASP A 67 3.85 17.17 -4.87
N GLY A 68 3.96 16.25 -3.91
CA GLY A 68 2.91 15.28 -3.62
C GLY A 68 2.62 14.31 -4.77
N GLU A 69 3.41 14.31 -5.87
CA GLU A 69 3.31 13.37 -7.01
C GLU A 69 4.22 12.15 -6.82
N GLY A 70 5.17 12.24 -5.89
CA GLY A 70 6.01 11.15 -5.40
C GLY A 70 5.46 9.74 -5.57
N GLY A 71 6.16 8.92 -6.36
CA GLY A 71 5.82 7.52 -6.61
C GLY A 71 4.83 7.25 -7.74
N ARG A 72 4.21 8.28 -8.34
CA ARG A 72 3.29 8.10 -9.47
C ARG A 72 4.00 7.56 -10.70
N GLU A 73 5.16 8.13 -11.04
CA GLU A 73 5.97 7.69 -12.19
C GLU A 73 6.38 6.22 -12.06
N GLU A 74 6.80 5.78 -10.87
CA GLU A 74 7.17 4.40 -10.62
C GLU A 74 5.97 3.45 -10.74
N TRP A 75 4.81 3.86 -10.21
CA TRP A 75 3.58 3.10 -10.34
C TRP A 75 3.15 2.96 -11.80
N ASP A 76 3.06 4.07 -12.54
CA ASP A 76 2.64 4.07 -13.94
C ASP A 76 3.60 3.25 -14.80
N TRP A 77 4.91 3.35 -14.53
CA TRP A 77 5.92 2.50 -15.18
C TRP A 77 5.69 1.02 -14.88
N ALA A 78 5.41 0.65 -13.63
CA ALA A 78 5.13 -0.74 -13.26
C ALA A 78 3.85 -1.23 -13.95
N VAL A 79 2.76 -0.47 -13.93
CA VAL A 79 1.52 -0.83 -14.64
C VAL A 79 1.79 -1.05 -16.14
N ALA A 80 2.51 -0.13 -16.79
CA ALA A 80 2.86 -0.25 -18.20
C ALA A 80 3.73 -1.49 -18.50
N ARG A 81 4.69 -1.80 -17.62
CA ARG A 81 5.61 -2.94 -17.76
C ARG A 81 4.88 -4.28 -17.80
N TRP A 82 3.77 -4.43 -17.09
CA TRP A 82 2.92 -5.64 -17.08
C TRP A 82 1.69 -5.55 -17.98
N GLY A 83 1.59 -4.53 -18.84
CA GLY A 83 0.48 -4.38 -19.78
C GLY A 83 -0.85 -3.98 -19.14
N GLY A 84 -0.81 -3.34 -17.96
CA GLY A 84 -1.98 -2.90 -17.23
C GLY A 84 -2.09 -3.51 -15.83
N VAL A 85 -3.09 -3.04 -15.08
CA VAL A 85 -3.31 -3.43 -13.68
C VAL A 85 -3.64 -4.92 -13.55
N ALA A 86 -4.38 -5.46 -14.53
CA ALA A 86 -4.74 -6.88 -14.60
C ALA A 86 -3.54 -7.83 -14.72
N GLY A 87 -2.46 -7.38 -15.35
CA GLY A 87 -1.26 -8.19 -15.57
C GLY A 87 -0.27 -8.17 -14.42
N LEU A 88 -0.50 -7.32 -13.41
CA LEU A 88 0.45 -7.16 -12.30
C LEU A 88 0.47 -8.38 -11.38
N PRO A 89 1.66 -8.82 -10.94
CA PRO A 89 1.78 -9.72 -9.80
C PRO A 89 1.12 -9.07 -8.59
N VAL A 90 0.34 -9.85 -7.84
CA VAL A 90 -0.45 -9.34 -6.72
C VAL A 90 0.40 -8.68 -5.64
N GLU A 91 1.65 -9.13 -5.44
CA GLU A 91 2.59 -8.51 -4.51
C GLU A 91 2.94 -7.08 -4.93
N VAL A 92 3.15 -6.87 -6.24
CA VAL A 92 3.43 -5.55 -6.82
C VAL A 92 2.19 -4.68 -6.73
N PHE A 93 1.02 -5.23 -7.08
CA PHE A 93 -0.26 -4.54 -6.99
C PHE A 93 -0.55 -4.04 -5.57
N VAL A 94 -0.50 -4.94 -4.57
CA VAL A 94 -0.70 -4.60 -3.15
C VAL A 94 0.31 -3.56 -2.67
N SER A 95 1.57 -3.65 -3.10
CA SER A 95 2.60 -2.67 -2.72
C SER A 95 2.34 -1.29 -3.33
N GLY A 96 1.85 -1.22 -4.56
CA GLY A 96 1.44 0.05 -5.18
C GLY A 96 0.21 0.67 -4.53
N ILE A 97 -0.77 -0.13 -4.13
CA ILE A 97 -1.92 0.37 -3.36
C ILE A 97 -1.46 0.92 -2.00
N HIS A 98 -0.55 0.23 -1.30
CA HIS A 98 0.04 0.78 -0.05
C HIS A 98 0.78 2.10 -0.27
N LEU A 99 1.52 2.23 -1.37
CA LEU A 99 2.16 3.49 -1.76
C LEU A 99 1.12 4.61 -1.90
N HIS A 100 0.03 4.37 -2.62
CA HIS A 100 -1.04 5.36 -2.78
C HIS A 100 -1.77 5.69 -1.46
N ILE A 101 -2.04 4.70 -0.61
CA ILE A 101 -2.59 4.91 0.73
C ILE A 101 -1.65 5.79 1.56
N LYS A 102 -0.34 5.51 1.55
CA LYS A 102 0.66 6.30 2.29
C LYS A 102 0.71 7.75 1.81
N LYS A 103 0.53 7.97 0.51
CA LYS A 103 0.42 9.30 -0.11
C LYS A 103 -1.01 9.89 -0.04
N ARG A 104 -1.93 9.29 0.73
CA ARG A 104 -3.33 9.70 0.93
C ARG A 104 -4.18 9.78 -0.35
N ARG A 105 -3.83 9.04 -1.39
CA ARG A 105 -4.54 9.02 -2.68
C ARG A 105 -5.60 7.92 -2.73
N HIS A 106 -6.49 7.85 -1.73
CA HIS A 106 -7.50 6.79 -1.62
C HIS A 106 -8.45 6.73 -2.82
N ALA A 107 -8.76 7.89 -3.43
CA ALA A 107 -9.64 7.98 -4.59
C ALA A 107 -9.11 7.24 -5.83
N LEU A 108 -7.78 7.13 -5.96
CA LEU A 108 -7.16 6.34 -7.04
C LEU A 108 -7.17 4.85 -6.73
N CYS A 109 -7.07 4.45 -5.46
CA CYS A 109 -6.98 3.05 -5.07
C CYS A 109 -8.26 2.26 -5.39
N LYS A 110 -9.44 2.86 -5.17
CA LYS A 110 -10.74 2.20 -5.37
C LYS A 110 -10.90 1.67 -6.81
N PRO A 111 -10.85 2.50 -7.86
CA PRO A 111 -11.00 2.00 -9.23
C PRO A 111 -9.89 1.04 -9.65
N LEU A 112 -8.68 1.15 -9.09
CA LEU A 112 -7.60 0.20 -9.35
C LEU A 112 -7.90 -1.20 -8.77
N ILE A 113 -8.43 -1.26 -7.55
CA ILE A 113 -8.83 -2.54 -6.92
C ILE A 113 -10.03 -3.14 -7.63
N GLU A 114 -11.04 -2.34 -7.95
CA GLU A 114 -12.21 -2.82 -8.70
C GLU A 114 -11.81 -3.35 -10.08
N ALA A 115 -10.94 -2.63 -10.81
CA ALA A 115 -10.41 -3.10 -12.09
C ALA A 115 -9.58 -4.39 -11.95
N TRP A 116 -8.75 -4.50 -10.90
CA TRP A 116 -7.98 -5.71 -10.64
C TRP A 116 -8.90 -6.90 -10.34
N LEU A 117 -9.90 -6.72 -9.48
CA LEU A 117 -10.89 -7.75 -9.14
C LEU A 117 -11.70 -8.19 -10.37
N ALA A 118 -12.17 -7.23 -11.18
CA ALA A 118 -12.93 -7.50 -12.40
C ALA A 118 -12.10 -8.20 -13.49
N SER A 119 -10.77 -8.06 -13.46
CA SER A 119 -9.87 -8.72 -14.41
C SER A 119 -9.51 -10.16 -14.04
N GLN A 120 -9.88 -10.63 -12.85
CA GLN A 120 -9.60 -11.99 -12.45
C GLN A 120 -10.49 -12.99 -13.20
N THR A 121 -9.91 -14.12 -13.59
CA THR A 121 -10.62 -15.19 -14.32
C THR A 121 -11.48 -16.03 -13.39
N ASP A 122 -12.53 -16.68 -13.91
CA ASP A 122 -13.34 -17.64 -13.14
C ASP A 122 -12.49 -18.75 -12.50
N ALA A 123 -11.47 -19.24 -13.22
CA ALA A 123 -10.53 -20.23 -12.69
C ALA A 123 -9.73 -19.73 -11.48
N PHE A 124 -9.49 -18.42 -11.37
CA PHE A 124 -8.88 -17.83 -10.19
C PHE A 124 -9.86 -17.87 -9.01
N PHE A 125 -11.11 -17.47 -9.21
CA PHE A 125 -12.12 -17.51 -8.15
C PHE A 125 -12.45 -18.94 -7.72
N GLU A 126 -12.47 -19.90 -8.65
CA GLU A 126 -12.60 -21.32 -8.35
C GLU A 126 -11.42 -21.81 -7.49
N ALA A 127 -10.19 -21.41 -7.84
CA ALA A 127 -9.00 -21.72 -7.04
C ALA A 127 -9.05 -21.07 -5.65
N VAL A 128 -9.60 -19.87 -5.51
CA VAL A 128 -9.79 -19.21 -4.21
C VAL A 128 -10.84 -19.95 -3.37
N ALA A 129 -11.96 -20.33 -3.97
CA ALA A 129 -13.08 -20.99 -3.31
C ALA A 129 -12.74 -22.43 -2.87
N LEU A 130 -12.06 -23.20 -3.73
CA LEU A 130 -11.62 -24.57 -3.44
C LEU A 130 -10.28 -24.61 -2.67
N GLY A 131 -9.54 -23.50 -2.70
CA GLY A 131 -8.22 -23.37 -2.15
C GLY A 131 -8.19 -23.60 -0.65
N ARG A 132 -7.23 -24.42 -0.20
CA ARG A 132 -6.90 -24.53 1.23
C ARG A 132 -6.36 -23.20 1.74
N ALA A 133 -6.36 -22.99 3.05
CA ALA A 133 -5.83 -21.78 3.68
C ALA A 133 -4.38 -21.41 3.29
N THR A 134 -3.59 -22.37 2.77
CA THR A 134 -2.20 -22.16 2.31
C THR A 134 -2.09 -21.85 0.82
N ASP A 135 -3.20 -21.76 0.09
CA ASP A 135 -3.20 -21.48 -1.33
C ASP A 135 -2.77 -20.02 -1.58
N PRO A 136 -1.73 -19.78 -2.41
CA PRO A 136 -1.29 -18.43 -2.72
C PRO A 136 -2.38 -17.58 -3.39
N ALA A 137 -3.26 -18.15 -4.22
CA ALA A 137 -4.33 -17.39 -4.88
C ALA A 137 -5.33 -16.84 -3.85
N ARG A 138 -5.71 -17.69 -2.90
CA ARG A 138 -6.58 -17.34 -1.77
C ARG A 138 -5.95 -16.27 -0.87
N ALA A 139 -4.70 -16.46 -0.46
CA ALA A 139 -3.98 -15.48 0.37
C ALA A 139 -3.84 -14.12 -0.33
N SER A 140 -3.70 -14.13 -1.66
CA SER A 140 -3.60 -12.94 -2.49
C SER A 140 -4.93 -12.18 -2.55
N TYR A 141 -6.03 -12.89 -2.80
CA TYR A 141 -7.37 -12.34 -2.77
C TYR A 141 -7.72 -11.73 -1.40
N GLU A 142 -7.50 -12.50 -0.32
CA GLU A 142 -7.76 -12.03 1.05
C GLU A 142 -6.99 -10.75 1.36
N ARG A 143 -5.72 -10.63 0.92
CA ARG A 143 -4.91 -9.44 1.13
C ARG A 143 -5.44 -8.22 0.37
N VAL A 144 -5.91 -8.41 -0.87
CA VAL A 144 -6.52 -7.32 -1.65
C VAL A 144 -7.84 -6.87 -1.02
N VAL A 145 -8.70 -7.80 -0.61
CA VAL A 145 -9.97 -7.47 0.05
C VAL A 145 -9.74 -6.78 1.40
N GLU A 146 -8.81 -7.27 2.22
CA GLU A 146 -8.44 -6.65 3.48
C GLU A 146 -7.97 -5.21 3.26
N LEU A 147 -7.14 -4.97 2.25
CA LEU A 147 -6.67 -3.63 1.89
C LEU A 147 -7.81 -2.72 1.45
N TYR A 148 -8.74 -3.25 0.65
CA TYR A 148 -9.87 -2.51 0.12
C TYR A 148 -10.81 -2.05 1.24
N VAL A 149 -11.23 -3.00 2.08
CA VAL A 149 -12.25 -2.82 3.10
C VAL A 149 -11.72 -2.08 4.33
N LEU A 150 -10.47 -2.32 4.75
CA LEU A 150 -9.93 -1.72 5.99
C LEU A 150 -9.18 -0.41 5.77
N HIS A 151 -8.71 -0.12 4.55
CA HIS A 151 -7.88 1.06 4.31
C HIS A 151 -8.42 1.99 3.21
N VAL A 152 -8.87 1.44 2.08
CA VAL A 152 -9.30 2.28 0.94
C VAL A 152 -10.69 2.87 1.20
N LEU A 153 -11.70 2.04 1.43
CA LEU A 153 -13.08 2.51 1.64
C LEU A 153 -13.23 3.39 2.90
N PRO A 154 -12.65 3.03 4.06
CA PRO A 154 -12.60 3.93 5.22
C PRO A 154 -11.91 5.26 4.94
N GLY A 155 -10.81 5.24 4.17
CA GLY A 155 -10.11 6.46 3.76
C GLY A 155 -10.93 7.37 2.84
N LEU A 156 -11.98 6.84 2.20
CA LEU A 156 -12.96 7.58 1.41
C LEU A 156 -14.23 7.94 2.21
N GLY A 157 -14.34 7.50 3.46
CA GLY A 157 -15.57 7.63 4.25
C GLY A 157 -16.71 6.70 3.81
N GLU A 158 -16.46 5.75 2.92
CA GLU A 158 -17.45 4.82 2.36
C GLU A 158 -17.67 3.58 3.26
N TRP A 159 -17.94 3.82 4.56
CA TRP A 159 -18.08 2.75 5.56
C TRP A 159 -19.21 1.76 5.26
N ARG A 160 -20.32 2.27 4.71
CA ARG A 160 -21.48 1.45 4.36
C ARG A 160 -21.14 0.48 3.22
N SER A 161 -20.51 1.00 2.16
CA SER A 161 -20.08 0.18 1.03
C SER A 161 -19.08 -0.89 1.44
N ALA A 162 -18.21 -0.61 2.42
CA ALA A 162 -17.30 -1.61 2.98
C ALA A 162 -18.04 -2.75 3.71
N GLY A 163 -19.12 -2.42 4.44
CA GLY A 163 -19.97 -3.41 5.09
C GLY A 163 -20.76 -4.25 4.09
N GLU A 164 -21.41 -3.61 3.12
CA GLU A 164 -22.17 -4.28 2.05
C GLU A 164 -21.24 -5.19 1.22
N PHE A 165 -20.03 -4.72 0.88
CA PHE A 165 -19.05 -5.54 0.17
C PHE A 165 -18.72 -6.82 0.95
N LEU A 166 -18.50 -6.75 2.27
CA LEU A 166 -18.25 -7.93 3.08
C LEU A 166 -19.48 -8.84 3.18
N GLU A 167 -20.67 -8.28 3.31
CA GLU A 167 -21.93 -9.04 3.45
C GLU A 167 -22.22 -9.91 2.22
N PHE A 168 -22.01 -9.35 1.02
CA PHE A 168 -22.28 -10.03 -0.25
C PHE A 168 -21.09 -10.82 -0.81
N ASN A 169 -19.94 -10.84 -0.12
CA ASN A 169 -18.76 -11.56 -0.58
C ASN A 169 -18.81 -13.02 -0.16
N ASP A 170 -19.28 -13.90 -1.03
CA ASP A 170 -19.35 -15.35 -0.81
C ASP A 170 -18.00 -16.08 -0.98
N VAL A 171 -17.06 -15.48 -1.73
CA VAL A 171 -15.72 -16.01 -1.99
C VAL A 171 -14.86 -16.08 -0.72
N LEU A 172 -15.02 -15.15 0.22
CA LEU A 172 -14.33 -15.18 1.51
C LEU A 172 -14.92 -16.21 2.48
N ASP A 173 -14.10 -16.77 3.36
CA ASP A 173 -14.61 -17.58 4.48
C ASP A 173 -15.47 -16.73 5.41
N ALA A 174 -16.56 -17.33 5.93
CA ALA A 174 -17.41 -16.71 6.93
C ALA A 174 -16.64 -16.25 8.18
N GLU A 175 -15.61 -17.00 8.59
CA GLU A 175 -14.75 -16.62 9.72
C GLU A 175 -13.93 -15.36 9.40
N LYS A 176 -13.28 -15.32 8.22
CA LYS A 176 -12.49 -14.17 7.78
C LYS A 176 -13.37 -12.93 7.59
N ARG A 177 -14.56 -13.08 6.99
CA ARG A 177 -15.57 -12.01 6.90
C ARG A 177 -15.89 -11.43 8.26
N ARG A 178 -16.24 -12.27 9.24
CA ARG A 178 -16.57 -11.84 10.61
C ARG A 178 -15.42 -11.07 11.27
N VAL A 179 -14.18 -11.52 11.08
CA VAL A 179 -12.99 -10.81 11.60
C VAL A 179 -12.84 -9.43 10.95
N LEU A 180 -12.97 -9.35 9.62
CA LEU A 180 -12.89 -8.08 8.89
C LEU A 180 -14.03 -7.13 9.27
N SER A 181 -15.26 -7.61 9.42
CA SER A 181 -16.41 -6.79 9.88
C SER A 181 -16.16 -6.21 11.26
N LYS A 182 -15.64 -7.02 12.21
CA LYS A 182 -15.29 -6.53 13.55
C LYS A 182 -14.18 -5.49 13.52
N HIS A 183 -13.17 -5.66 12.66
CA HIS A 183 -12.12 -4.68 12.46
C HIS A 183 -12.67 -3.37 11.88
N LEU A 184 -13.54 -3.46 10.88
CA LEU A 184 -14.20 -2.32 10.27
C LEU A 184 -15.04 -1.53 11.28
N GLU A 185 -15.85 -2.20 12.11
CA GLU A 185 -16.59 -1.55 13.20
C GLU A 185 -15.67 -0.85 14.21
N THR A 186 -14.55 -1.50 14.56
CA THR A 186 -13.56 -0.92 15.48
C THR A 186 -12.93 0.34 14.89
N LEU A 187 -12.59 0.32 13.59
CA LEU A 187 -12.06 1.48 12.88
C LEU A 187 -13.09 2.60 12.80
N LYS A 188 -14.36 2.28 12.50
CA LYS A 188 -15.45 3.25 12.46
C LYS A 188 -15.67 3.92 13.81
N ARG A 189 -15.73 3.15 14.90
CA ARG A 189 -15.85 3.70 16.27
C ARG A 189 -14.70 4.63 16.62
N LYS A 190 -13.47 4.32 16.19
CA LYS A 190 -12.30 5.19 16.41
C LYS A 190 -12.37 6.48 15.59
N HIS A 191 -12.93 6.40 14.39
CA HIS A 191 -13.14 7.56 13.52
C HIS A 191 -14.23 8.49 14.06
N ASP A 192 -15.35 7.92 14.54
CA ASP A 192 -16.50 8.66 15.05
C ASP A 192 -16.31 9.13 16.51
N ALA A 193 -15.32 8.58 17.22
CA ALA A 193 -15.01 9.00 18.58
C ALA A 193 -14.69 10.50 18.56
N PRO A 194 -15.42 11.34 19.32
CA PRO A 194 -15.10 12.75 19.41
C PRO A 194 -13.65 12.86 19.85
N ALA A 195 -12.87 13.67 19.14
CA ALA A 195 -11.51 14.01 19.54
C ALA A 195 -11.63 14.57 20.95
N VAL A 196 -11.33 13.73 21.95
CA VAL A 196 -11.46 14.09 23.36
C VAL A 196 -10.68 15.39 23.50
N PRO A 197 -11.36 16.52 23.79
CA PRO A 197 -10.67 17.78 23.88
C PRO A 197 -9.60 17.58 24.95
N ALA A 198 -8.34 17.77 24.54
CA ALA A 198 -7.22 17.69 25.45
C ALA A 198 -7.61 18.52 26.69
N PRO A 199 -7.48 17.97 27.91
CA PRO A 199 -7.89 18.67 29.12
C PRO A 199 -7.23 20.05 29.10
N SER A 200 -8.04 21.08 28.92
CA SER A 200 -7.58 22.45 28.81
C SER A 200 -6.86 22.77 30.13
N PRO A 201 -5.57 23.16 30.11
CA PRO A 201 -4.85 23.53 31.32
C PRO A 201 -5.32 24.93 31.76
N ALA A 202 -6.56 25.03 32.22
CA ALA A 202 -7.20 26.27 32.62
C ALA A 202 -8.02 26.05 33.89
N GLU A 203 -7.37 25.55 34.93
CA GLU A 203 -7.80 25.78 36.31
C GLU A 203 -6.54 25.96 37.18
N ALA A 204 -5.69 26.88 36.76
CA ALA A 204 -4.70 27.49 37.63
C ALA A 204 -5.38 28.66 38.37
N ALA A 205 -5.29 28.59 39.69
CA ALA A 205 -5.76 29.53 40.70
C ALA A 205 -5.50 31.03 40.39
N PRO A 206 -6.26 31.95 41.04
CA PRO A 206 -6.12 33.39 40.83
C PRO A 206 -4.76 33.89 41.34
N ALA A 207 -3.94 34.44 40.44
CA ALA A 207 -2.70 35.12 40.82
C ALA A 207 -2.97 36.57 41.30
N PRO A 208 -2.20 37.11 42.27
CA PRO A 208 -2.40 38.45 42.82
C PRO A 208 -1.96 39.55 41.83
N LEU A 209 -2.73 40.64 41.86
CA LEU A 209 -2.51 41.89 41.13
C LEU A 209 -1.11 42.49 41.41
N LEU A 210 -0.35 42.77 40.35
CA LEU A 210 0.75 43.74 40.36
C LEU A 210 0.54 44.79 39.26
N PRO A 211 1.04 46.03 39.45
CA PRO A 211 0.62 47.20 38.69
C PRO A 211 1.37 47.34 37.35
N GLN A 212 0.62 47.64 36.29
CA GLN A 212 1.16 48.08 34.99
C GLN A 212 1.75 49.51 35.08
N PRO A 213 2.94 49.76 34.49
CA PRO A 213 3.35 51.09 34.09
C PRO A 213 2.88 51.42 32.66
N ALA A 214 2.76 52.72 32.45
CA ALA A 214 2.04 53.43 31.40
C ALA A 214 2.68 53.41 30.00
N GLN A 215 1.78 53.47 29.00
CA GLN A 215 1.74 54.39 27.82
C GLN A 215 3.04 54.61 27.01
N SER A 216 3.07 54.38 25.68
CA SER A 216 2.62 55.31 24.60
C SER A 216 3.27 54.83 23.26
N PRO A 217 3.07 55.49 22.09
CA PRO A 217 1.83 55.80 21.37
C PRO A 217 1.90 55.38 19.87
N GLU A 218 0.80 55.67 19.19
CA GLU A 218 0.41 55.44 17.80
C GLU A 218 1.44 55.83 16.71
N THR A 219 1.39 55.13 15.58
CA THR A 219 1.71 55.70 14.26
C THR A 219 0.58 55.39 13.26
N PRO A 220 -0.04 56.42 12.64
CA PRO A 220 -1.04 56.27 11.60
C PRO A 220 -0.39 56.37 10.22
N HIS A 221 -0.65 55.42 9.33
CA HIS A 221 -0.40 55.60 7.90
C HIS A 221 -1.66 55.31 7.08
N THR A 222 -2.35 56.42 6.84
CA THR A 222 -3.09 56.86 5.66
C THR A 222 -2.94 56.03 4.37
N ALA A 223 -4.12 55.78 3.78
CA ALA A 223 -4.51 55.26 2.45
C ALA A 223 -3.89 56.02 1.24
N PRO A 224 -4.36 55.92 -0.04
CA PRO A 224 -5.33 55.03 -0.70
C PRO A 224 -4.84 54.48 -2.08
N ALA A 225 -5.61 53.60 -2.74
CA ALA A 225 -6.07 53.79 -4.14
C ALA A 225 -6.71 52.51 -4.74
N PRO A 226 -7.83 52.64 -5.47
CA PRO A 226 -8.50 51.57 -6.18
C PRO A 226 -8.05 51.51 -7.64
N SER A 227 -8.13 50.34 -8.27
CA SER A 227 -8.21 50.25 -9.74
C SER A 227 -9.15 49.11 -10.12
N ALA A 228 -10.35 49.54 -10.49
CA ALA A 228 -11.26 48.78 -11.31
C ALA A 228 -10.69 48.67 -12.74
N THR A 229 -10.80 47.49 -13.35
CA THR A 229 -10.78 47.36 -14.81
C THR A 229 -11.83 46.34 -15.21
N PRO A 230 -12.91 46.77 -15.89
CA PRO A 230 -13.86 45.89 -16.54
C PRO A 230 -13.51 45.78 -18.03
N ALA A 231 -13.48 44.56 -18.58
CA ALA A 231 -13.75 44.36 -20.01
C ALA A 231 -14.09 42.87 -20.27
N PRO A 232 -15.28 42.58 -20.84
CA PRO A 232 -15.66 41.27 -21.31
C PRO A 232 -15.36 41.16 -22.82
N GLU A 233 -14.71 40.08 -23.27
CA GLU A 233 -14.68 39.78 -24.70
C GLU A 233 -15.21 38.37 -24.96
N ARG A 234 -16.49 38.37 -25.33
CA ARG A 234 -17.19 37.27 -25.99
C ARG A 234 -16.58 37.10 -27.38
N THR A 235 -16.16 35.89 -27.74
CA THR A 235 -16.08 35.50 -29.15
C THR A 235 -16.93 34.24 -29.40
N PRO A 236 -17.89 34.28 -30.33
CA PRO A 236 -18.83 33.20 -30.66
C PRO A 236 -18.25 32.12 -31.61
N PRO A 237 -18.95 30.98 -31.78
CA PRO A 237 -18.46 29.83 -32.54
C PRO A 237 -18.77 29.95 -34.05
N PRO A 238 -17.98 29.29 -34.92
CA PRO A 238 -18.47 28.89 -36.23
C PRO A 238 -18.98 27.45 -36.20
N SER A 239 -20.30 27.33 -36.30
CA SER A 239 -21.00 26.16 -36.81
C SER A 239 -20.87 26.14 -38.34
N ALA A 240 -20.41 25.03 -38.93
CA ALA A 240 -20.79 24.59 -40.28
C ALA A 240 -20.18 23.21 -40.60
N SER A 241 -21.05 22.21 -40.66
CA SER A 241 -20.89 21.00 -41.48
C SER A 241 -20.81 21.39 -42.98
N PRO A 242 -20.22 20.57 -43.87
CA PRO A 242 -20.98 19.46 -44.44
C PRO A 242 -20.19 18.19 -44.76
N THR A 243 -20.93 17.09 -44.67
CA THR A 243 -20.74 15.79 -45.33
C THR A 243 -20.31 15.92 -46.81
N PRO A 244 -19.47 14.99 -47.27
CA PRO A 244 -19.73 14.31 -48.52
C PRO A 244 -19.82 12.80 -48.32
N ALA A 245 -20.95 12.26 -48.73
CA ALA A 245 -21.12 10.84 -48.99
C ALA A 245 -20.09 10.40 -50.04
N THR A 246 -19.34 9.34 -49.75
CA THR A 246 -18.66 8.56 -50.79
C THR A 246 -18.84 7.09 -50.45
N ALA A 247 -19.76 6.48 -51.18
CA ALA A 247 -19.90 5.05 -51.30
C ALA A 247 -18.65 4.49 -51.99
N ALA A 248 -18.01 3.49 -51.38
CA ALA A 248 -17.12 2.57 -52.08
C ALA A 248 -17.09 1.23 -51.33
N THR A 249 -17.81 0.29 -51.90
CA THR A 249 -17.33 -1.06 -52.25
C THR A 249 -16.65 -1.88 -51.16
N ILE A 250 -17.46 -2.77 -50.61
CA ILE A 250 -17.14 -4.09 -50.07
C ILE A 250 -15.89 -4.68 -50.74
N THR A 251 -14.81 -4.81 -49.99
CA THR A 251 -13.74 -5.78 -50.29
C THR A 251 -13.39 -6.48 -48.99
N VAL A 252 -13.83 -7.73 -48.90
CA VAL A 252 -13.57 -8.67 -47.81
C VAL A 252 -12.07 -9.03 -47.80
N PRO A 253 -11.31 -8.79 -46.71
CA PRO A 253 -10.02 -9.43 -46.52
C PRO A 253 -10.21 -10.70 -45.68
N ALA A 254 -9.58 -11.76 -46.17
CA ALA A 254 -9.62 -13.11 -45.62
C ALA A 254 -9.30 -13.19 -44.13
N THR A 255 -10.11 -14.00 -43.46
CA THR A 255 -9.97 -14.56 -42.12
C THR A 255 -8.53 -15.01 -41.82
N PRO A 256 -7.80 -14.37 -40.89
CA PRO A 256 -6.59 -14.97 -40.34
C PRO A 256 -6.97 -16.06 -39.34
N LYS A 257 -6.46 -17.28 -39.60
CA LYS A 257 -6.48 -18.42 -38.68
C LYS A 257 -6.17 -18.00 -37.24
N PRO A 258 -6.91 -18.49 -36.22
CA PRO A 258 -6.52 -18.29 -34.83
C PRO A 258 -5.18 -19.01 -34.59
N GLN A 259 -4.11 -18.23 -34.43
CA GLN A 259 -2.86 -18.74 -33.89
C GLN A 259 -3.08 -18.99 -32.40
N THR A 260 -3.26 -20.27 -32.07
CA THR A 260 -3.17 -20.79 -30.71
C THR A 260 -1.77 -20.50 -30.18
N VAL A 261 -1.60 -19.36 -29.50
CA VAL A 261 -0.40 -19.07 -28.73
C VAL A 261 -0.37 -20.06 -27.57
N ALA A 262 0.45 -21.10 -27.72
CA ALA A 262 0.75 -22.06 -26.67
C ALA A 262 1.35 -21.33 -25.46
N ARG A 263 0.49 -20.99 -24.50
CA ARG A 263 0.85 -20.45 -23.19
C ARG A 263 1.72 -21.50 -22.49
N ARG A 264 3.03 -21.28 -22.47
CA ARG A 264 3.99 -22.06 -21.69
C ARG A 264 3.58 -21.99 -20.22
N GLN A 265 3.05 -23.09 -19.71
CA GLN A 265 2.88 -23.29 -18.28
C GLN A 265 4.28 -23.27 -17.63
N PRO A 266 4.53 -22.45 -16.60
CA PRO A 266 5.74 -22.60 -15.81
C PRO A 266 5.66 -23.97 -15.12
N ALA A 267 6.58 -24.87 -15.46
CA ALA A 267 6.73 -26.14 -14.78
C ALA A 267 6.96 -25.86 -13.28
N THR A 268 5.95 -26.16 -12.47
CA THR A 268 5.99 -26.08 -11.01
C THR A 268 6.89 -27.20 -10.50
N ILE A 269 8.20 -26.92 -10.35
CA ILE A 269 9.25 -27.85 -9.89
C ILE A 269 9.19 -28.09 -8.35
N TRP A 270 8.10 -27.72 -7.68
CA TRP A 270 7.98 -27.80 -6.22
C TRP A 270 7.43 -29.10 -5.60
N PRO A 271 6.72 -30.03 -6.28
CA PRO A 271 6.10 -31.14 -5.56
C PRO A 271 7.09 -32.22 -5.10
N GLU A 272 8.27 -32.34 -5.73
CA GLU A 272 9.19 -33.44 -5.45
C GLU A 272 10.13 -33.18 -4.25
N LEU A 273 10.37 -31.92 -3.89
CA LEU A 273 11.19 -31.59 -2.73
C LEU A 273 10.44 -31.78 -1.40
N LEU A 274 9.12 -31.57 -1.38
CA LEU A 274 8.31 -31.83 -0.18
C LEU A 274 8.11 -33.34 0.07
N ARG A 275 8.13 -34.16 -0.98
CA ARG A 275 7.96 -35.63 -0.85
C ARG A 275 9.15 -36.33 -0.18
N ARG A 276 10.30 -35.66 -0.07
CA ARG A 276 11.49 -36.15 0.65
C ARG A 276 11.75 -35.47 2.00
N ALA A 277 10.93 -34.48 2.37
CA ALA A 277 11.08 -33.84 3.67
C ALA A 277 10.68 -34.85 4.76
N SER A 278 11.66 -35.26 5.58
CA SER A 278 11.44 -36.15 6.71
C SER A 278 10.29 -35.63 7.58
N PRO A 279 9.37 -36.49 8.06
CA PRO A 279 8.27 -36.09 8.94
C PRO A 279 8.76 -35.34 10.19
N VAL A 280 10.00 -35.58 10.61
CA VAL A 280 10.67 -34.85 11.70
C VAL A 280 10.90 -33.37 11.36
N LEU A 281 11.31 -33.07 10.11
CA LEU A 281 11.54 -31.68 9.67
C LEU A 281 10.22 -30.92 9.60
N LEU A 282 9.15 -31.56 9.11
CA LEU A 282 7.82 -30.96 9.06
C LEU A 282 7.29 -30.66 10.46
N LEU A 283 7.51 -31.58 11.41
CA LEU A 283 7.13 -31.40 12.80
C LEU A 283 7.94 -30.28 13.48
N LEU A 284 9.23 -30.13 13.16
CA LEU A 284 10.06 -29.02 13.65
C LEU A 284 9.64 -27.65 13.08
N VAL A 285 9.21 -27.60 11.81
CA VAL A 285 8.69 -26.35 11.20
C VAL A 285 7.35 -25.96 11.82
N ILE A 286 6.45 -26.92 12.01
CA ILE A 286 5.17 -26.69 12.69
C ILE A 286 5.40 -26.26 14.15
N LEU A 287 6.30 -26.93 14.87
CA LEU A 287 6.66 -26.57 16.24
C LEU A 287 7.29 -25.17 16.31
N GLY A 288 8.13 -24.81 15.34
CA GLY A 288 8.72 -23.48 15.20
C GLY A 288 7.67 -22.38 14.97
N LEU A 289 6.66 -22.64 14.14
CA LEU A 289 5.54 -21.72 13.90
C LEU A 289 4.64 -21.55 15.13
N VAL A 290 4.37 -22.64 15.86
CA VAL A 290 3.59 -22.61 17.12
C VAL A 290 4.35 -21.86 18.22
N LEU A 291 5.66 -22.12 18.36
CA LEU A 291 6.50 -21.43 19.34
C LEU A 291 6.66 -19.94 19.00
N ARG A 292 6.77 -19.58 17.71
CA ARG A 292 6.80 -18.19 17.26
C ARG A 292 5.48 -17.47 17.57
N ARG A 293 4.34 -18.11 17.29
CA ARG A 293 3.00 -17.57 17.59
C ARG A 293 2.75 -17.40 19.09
N ARG A 294 3.30 -18.28 19.94
CA ARG A 294 3.29 -18.12 21.40
C ARG A 294 4.26 -17.04 21.90
N ARG A 295 5.41 -16.88 21.25
CA ARG A 295 6.38 -15.82 21.60
C ARG A 295 5.78 -14.44 21.38
N ASP A 296 5.06 -14.23 20.28
CA ASP A 296 4.43 -12.95 19.97
C ASP A 296 3.33 -12.58 20.98
N SER A 297 2.61 -13.57 21.56
CA SER A 297 1.61 -13.29 22.61
C SER A 297 2.23 -12.95 23.97
N VAL A 298 3.33 -13.61 24.36
CA VAL A 298 3.98 -13.37 25.66
C VAL A 298 4.82 -12.09 25.63
N LEU A 299 5.51 -11.80 24.53
CA LEU A 299 6.23 -10.54 24.33
C LEU A 299 5.27 -9.34 24.29
N ALA A 300 4.12 -9.47 23.62
CA ALA A 300 3.12 -8.40 23.60
C ALA A 300 2.55 -8.11 25.01
N GLN A 301 2.30 -9.14 25.81
CA GLN A 301 1.85 -8.97 27.20
C GLN A 301 2.95 -8.39 28.11
N MET A 302 4.20 -8.82 27.94
CA MET A 302 5.35 -8.23 28.67
C MET A 302 5.60 -6.78 28.30
N ILE A 303 5.51 -6.43 27.02
CA ILE A 303 5.67 -5.03 26.55
C ILE A 303 4.52 -4.17 27.08
N ALA A 304 3.27 -4.65 27.05
CA ALA A 304 2.13 -3.93 27.61
C ALA A 304 2.27 -3.71 29.13
N ALA A 305 2.72 -4.72 29.88
CA ALA A 305 2.95 -4.60 31.32
C ALA A 305 4.13 -3.68 31.67
N MET A 306 5.20 -3.69 30.86
CA MET A 306 6.35 -2.79 31.02
C MET A 306 5.95 -1.34 30.72
N TRP A 307 5.11 -1.13 29.71
CA TRP A 307 4.61 0.20 29.37
C TRP A 307 3.69 0.77 30.44
N ALA A 308 2.82 -0.05 31.04
CA ALA A 308 2.00 0.35 32.18
C ALA A 308 2.84 0.78 33.40
N LYS A 309 3.95 0.08 33.68
CA LYS A 309 4.87 0.47 34.77
C LYS A 309 5.58 1.77 34.49
N ILE A 310 6.06 1.99 33.27
CA ILE A 310 6.75 3.24 32.89
C ILE A 310 5.80 4.43 33.05
N VAL A 311 4.55 4.31 32.59
CA VAL A 311 3.53 5.34 32.77
C VAL A 311 3.27 5.64 34.26
N ALA A 312 3.13 4.61 35.09
CA ALA A 312 2.92 4.78 36.53
C ALA A 312 4.11 5.46 37.23
N THR A 313 5.34 5.15 36.82
CA THR A 313 6.56 5.72 37.43
C THR A 313 6.72 7.19 37.06
N VAL A 314 6.40 7.56 35.82
CA VAL A 314 6.40 8.97 35.36
C VAL A 314 5.32 9.77 36.09
N GLN A 315 4.16 9.17 36.34
CA GLN A 315 3.05 9.83 37.02
C GLN A 315 3.30 10.04 38.53
N MET A 316 4.08 9.17 39.17
CA MET A 316 4.50 9.37 40.57
C MET A 316 5.60 10.43 40.73
N GLY A 317 6.48 10.62 39.74
CA GLY A 317 7.58 11.59 39.82
C GLY A 317 7.18 13.05 39.60
N MET A 318 5.98 13.31 39.05
CA MET A 318 5.51 14.67 38.74
C MET A 318 4.74 15.34 39.89
N ASN A 319 4.48 14.64 41.00
CA ASN A 319 3.69 15.18 42.12
C ASN A 319 4.52 15.71 43.30
N THR A 320 5.85 15.85 43.18
CA THR A 320 6.73 16.17 44.33
C THR A 320 7.38 17.56 44.33
N HIS A 321 7.02 18.47 43.41
CA HIS A 321 7.57 19.84 43.43
C HIS A 321 6.48 20.90 43.29
N THR A 322 5.74 21.12 44.37
CA THR A 322 5.11 22.41 44.68
C THR A 322 5.02 22.52 46.20
N ILE A 323 6.09 23.05 46.79
CA ILE A 323 6.08 23.79 48.06
C ILE A 323 6.72 25.14 47.75
#